data_AF-A2WZK6-F1
#
_entry.id   AF-A2WZK6-F1
#
_cell.length_a   1.000
_cell.length_b   1.000
_cell.length_c   1.000
_cell.angle_alpha   90.00
_cell.angle_beta   90.00
_cell.angle_gamma   90.00
#
_symmetry.space_group_name_H-M   'P 1'
#
loop_
_entity.id
_entity.type
_entity.pdbx_description
1 polymer ?
#
loop_
_entity_poly.entity_id
_entity_poly.type
_entity_poly.pdbx_seq_one_letter_code
_entity_poly.pdbx_strand_id
1 'polypeptide(L)'
;MGIALLRMIPKRPFLMTVVYSLAFAVSSPVGVGIGIAIDATSQGRAADWTYAISMGLATGVFIYVAINHLIAKGYRPHHPTAADKPLFKFLAVLLGVAVMAVVMIWD
;
A
#
# COMPACT_ATOMS: atom_id res chain seq x y z
N MET A 1 5.07 -4.97 -4.01
CA MET A 1 5.70 -6.20 -4.55
C MET A 1 7.03 -6.61 -3.89
N GLY A 2 7.70 -5.78 -3.07
CA GLY A 2 8.96 -6.17 -2.41
C GLY A 2 8.85 -7.29 -1.37
N ILE A 3 7.68 -7.48 -0.76
CA ILE A 3 7.45 -8.49 0.29
C ILE A 3 7.55 -9.93 -0.27
N ALA A 4 7.25 -10.15 -1.55
CA ALA A 4 7.38 -11.46 -2.20
C ALA A 4 8.86 -11.85 -2.44
N LEU A 5 9.74 -10.87 -2.70
CA LEU A 5 11.19 -11.08 -2.83
C LEU A 5 11.86 -11.31 -1.48
N LEU A 6 11.38 -10.67 -0.41
CA LEU A 6 11.84 -10.89 0.97
C LEU A 6 11.68 -12.34 1.45
N ARG A 7 10.75 -13.11 0.86
CA ARG A 7 10.55 -14.54 1.16
C ARG A 7 11.53 -15.49 0.45
N MET A 8 12.24 -15.03 -0.58
CA MET A 8 13.12 -15.88 -1.40
C MET A 8 14.61 -15.82 -1.01
N ILE A 9 15.03 -14.94 -0.09
CA ILE A 9 16.45 -14.73 0.24
C ILE A 9 16.77 -15.09 1.70
N PRO A 10 17.54 -16.17 1.98
CA PRO A 10 17.57 -16.81 3.29
C PRO A 10 18.62 -16.29 4.29
N LYS A 11 19.16 -15.06 4.18
CA LYS A 11 20.30 -14.69 5.06
C LYS A 11 20.27 -13.35 5.80
N ARG A 12 19.48 -12.33 5.42
CA ARG A 12 19.42 -11.04 6.16
C ARG A 12 18.06 -10.33 6.07
N PRO A 13 17.02 -10.82 6.76
CA PRO A 13 15.66 -10.29 6.64
C PRO A 13 15.56 -8.81 7.07
N PHE A 14 16.28 -8.41 8.13
CA PHE A 14 16.17 -7.04 8.67
C PHE A 14 16.74 -5.97 7.72
N LEU A 15 17.97 -6.14 7.22
CA LEU A 15 18.61 -5.16 6.34
C LEU A 15 17.83 -5.00 5.03
N MET A 16 17.31 -6.10 4.48
CA MET A 16 16.48 -6.05 3.27
C MET A 16 15.13 -5.40 3.54
N THR A 17 14.47 -5.70 4.67
CA THR A 17 13.24 -4.98 5.06
C THR A 17 13.49 -3.49 5.16
N VAL A 18 14.60 -3.06 5.78
CA VAL A 18 14.98 -1.64 5.85
C VAL A 18 15.17 -1.05 4.46
N VAL A 19 16.00 -1.66 3.60
CA VAL A 19 16.26 -1.16 2.25
C VAL A 19 14.99 -1.08 1.40
N TYR A 20 14.13 -2.11 1.43
CA TYR A 20 12.85 -2.08 0.70
C TYR A 20 11.87 -1.07 1.29
N SER A 21 11.83 -0.90 2.61
CA SER A 21 10.99 0.12 3.25
C SER A 21 11.44 1.53 2.88
N LEU A 22 12.75 1.77 2.78
CA LEU A 22 13.32 3.04 2.33
C LEU A 22 13.07 3.29 0.84
N ALA A 23 13.23 2.27 -0.01
CA ALA A 23 12.90 2.39 -1.43
C ALA A 23 11.40 2.69 -1.63
N PHE A 24 10.52 2.07 -0.84
CA PHE A 24 9.10 2.39 -0.84
C PHE A 24 8.82 3.80 -0.31
N ALA A 25 9.50 4.21 0.77
CA ALA A 25 9.39 5.56 1.32
C ALA A 25 9.85 6.65 0.36
N VAL A 26 10.85 6.38 -0.50
CA VAL A 26 11.30 7.31 -1.56
C VAL A 26 10.33 7.30 -2.76
N SER A 27 9.68 6.16 -3.04
CA SER A 27 8.68 6.08 -4.12
C SER A 27 7.47 6.97 -3.87
N SER A 28 7.07 7.18 -2.61
CA SER A 28 5.91 8.02 -2.27
C SER A 28 6.09 9.51 -2.64
N PRO A 29 7.18 10.20 -2.23
CA PRO A 29 7.48 11.57 -2.66
C PRO A 29 7.59 11.72 -4.18
N VAL A 30 8.16 10.73 -4.88
CA VAL A 30 8.25 10.76 -6.34
C VAL A 30 6.86 10.73 -6.98
N GLY A 31 5.98 9.85 -6.50
CA GLY A 31 4.59 9.79 -6.96
C GLY A 31 3.83 11.09 -6.70
N VAL A 32 4.00 11.68 -5.51
CA VAL A 32 3.41 12.99 -5.16
C VAL A 32 3.94 14.10 -6.07
N GLY A 33 5.26 14.13 -6.33
CA GLY A 33 5.87 15.11 -7.21
C GLY A 33 5.36 15.03 -8.65
N ILE A 34 5.18 13.81 -9.18
CA ILE A 34 4.56 13.60 -10.50
C ILE A 34 3.10 14.08 -10.49
N GLY A 35 2.34 13.77 -9.44
CA GLY A 35 0.96 14.23 -9.28
C GLY A 35 0.84 15.75 -9.30
N ILE A 36 1.69 16.45 -8.54
CA ILE A 36 1.76 17.92 -8.52
C ILE A 36 2.16 18.48 -9.88
N ALA A 37 3.12 17.86 -10.57
CA ALA A 37 3.55 18.33 -11.89
C ALA A 37 2.43 18.23 -12.93
N ILE A 38 1.66 17.14 -12.91
CA ILE A 38 0.49 16.94 -13.78
C ILE A 38 -0.61 17.95 -13.42
N ASP A 39 -0.88 18.17 -12.13
CA ASP A 39 -1.86 19.14 -11.67
C ASP A 39 -1.49 20.57 -12.11
N ALA A 40 -0.21 20.94 -11.99
CA ALA A 40 0.28 22.26 -12.40
C ALA A 40 0.24 22.52 -13.91
N THR A 41 0.31 21.47 -14.75
CA THR A 41 0.26 21.60 -16.22
C THR A 41 -1.14 21.42 -16.80
N SER A 42 -2.10 20.90 -16.02
CA SER A 42 -3.46 20.65 -16.48
C SER A 42 -4.37 21.83 -16.12
N GLN A 43 -5.11 22.39 -17.09
CA GLN A 43 -6.02 23.52 -16.86
C GLN A 43 -7.45 23.15 -17.28
N GLY A 44 -8.44 23.52 -16.47
CA GLY A 44 -9.87 23.34 -16.78
C GLY A 44 -10.36 21.88 -16.76
N ARG A 45 -11.41 21.56 -17.54
CA ARG A 45 -12.05 20.22 -17.57
C ARG A 45 -11.08 19.06 -17.84
N ALA A 46 -9.96 19.29 -18.51
CA ALA A 46 -8.96 18.26 -18.74
C ALA A 46 -8.23 17.84 -17.45
N ALA A 47 -8.04 18.78 -16.51
CA ALA A 47 -7.46 18.49 -15.20
C ALA A 47 -8.38 17.60 -14.37
N ASP A 48 -9.68 17.91 -14.32
CA ASP A 48 -10.67 17.12 -13.57
C ASP A 48 -10.74 15.67 -14.05
N TRP A 49 -10.75 15.47 -15.38
CA TRP A 49 -10.75 14.13 -15.95
C TRP A 49 -9.43 13.38 -15.70
N THR A 50 -8.29 14.06 -15.80
CA THR A 50 -6.98 13.47 -15.53
C THR A 50 -6.84 13.09 -14.06
N TYR A 51 -7.32 13.94 -13.16
CA TYR A 51 -7.38 13.67 -11.72
C TYR A 51 -8.29 12.48 -11.41
N ALA A 52 -9.51 12.46 -11.95
CA ALA A 52 -10.45 11.37 -11.72
C ALA A 52 -9.92 10.01 -12.20
N ILE A 53 -9.31 9.97 -13.39
CA ILE A 53 -8.70 8.74 -13.94
C ILE A 53 -7.49 8.33 -13.10
N SER A 54 -6.59 9.27 -12.78
CA SER A 54 -5.39 9.00 -11.98
C SER A 54 -5.73 8.49 -10.58
N MET A 55 -6.70 9.12 -9.93
CA MET A 55 -7.17 8.73 -8.60
C MET A 55 -7.86 7.36 -8.63
N GLY A 56 -8.66 7.09 -9.67
CA GLY A 56 -9.27 5.78 -9.90
C GLY A 56 -8.23 4.67 -10.10
N LEU A 57 -7.19 4.92 -10.92
CA LEU A 57 -6.09 3.97 -11.13
C LEU A 57 -5.28 3.74 -9.85
N ALA A 58 -4.92 4.80 -9.13
CA ALA A 58 -4.20 4.70 -7.87
C ALA A 58 -4.98 3.86 -6.85
N THR A 59 -6.28 4.13 -6.71
CA THR A 59 -7.17 3.38 -5.81
C THR A 59 -7.29 1.91 -6.22
N GLY A 60 -7.51 1.64 -7.52
CA GLY A 60 -7.64 0.27 -8.04
C GLY A 60 -6.37 -0.56 -7.86
N VAL A 61 -5.20 0.01 -8.16
CA VAL A 61 -3.90 -0.65 -7.95
C VAL A 61 -3.70 -0.93 -6.45
N PHE A 62 -4.04 0.02 -5.58
CA PHE A 62 -3.91 -0.16 -4.14
C PHE A 62 -4.78 -1.29 -3.61
N ILE A 63 -6.06 -1.36 -4.03
CA ILE A 63 -6.97 -2.46 -3.67
C ILE A 63 -6.43 -3.81 -4.17
N TYR A 64 -5.99 -3.88 -5.43
CA TYR A 64 -5.40 -5.10 -5.99
C TYR A 64 -4.20 -5.57 -5.17
N VAL A 65 -3.27 -4.66 -4.84
CA VAL A 65 -2.07 -4.98 -4.05
C VAL A 65 -2.46 -5.41 -2.64
N ALA A 66 -3.43 -4.75 -2.01
CA ALA A 66 -3.91 -5.12 -0.67
C ALA A 66 -4.44 -6.56 -0.66
N ILE A 67 -5.31 -6.92 -1.60
CA ILE A 67 -5.91 -8.26 -1.65
C ILE A 67 -4.86 -9.31 -2.04
N ASN A 68 -4.12 -9.11 -3.13
CA ASN A 68 -3.21 -10.14 -3.65
C ASN A 68 -1.92 -10.29 -2.85
N HIS A 69 -1.34 -9.18 -2.39
CA HIS A 69 -0.03 -9.21 -1.73
C HIS A 69 -0.12 -9.20 -0.21
N LEU A 70 -1.04 -8.45 0.40
CA LEU A 70 -1.18 -8.43 1.86
C LEU A 70 -2.07 -9.55 2.39
N ILE A 71 -3.23 -9.81 1.77
CA ILE A 71 -4.17 -10.82 2.30
C ILE A 71 -3.82 -12.23 1.78
N ALA A 72 -3.69 -12.41 0.47
CA ALA A 72 -3.47 -13.74 -0.13
C ALA A 72 -2.03 -14.26 0.04
N LYS A 73 -1.03 -13.38 -0.18
CA LYS A 73 0.40 -13.70 -0.03
C LYS A 73 1.01 -13.17 1.27
N GLY A 74 0.19 -12.71 2.21
CA GLY A 74 0.60 -12.17 3.51
C GLY A 74 1.41 -13.14 4.36
N TYR A 75 1.84 -12.65 5.53
CA TYR A 75 2.65 -13.40 6.49
C TYR A 75 2.04 -14.79 6.78
N ARG A 76 2.89 -15.82 6.66
CA ARG A 76 2.59 -17.23 6.93
C ARG A 76 3.59 -17.61 8.01
N PRO A 77 3.16 -17.66 9.26
CA PRO A 77 4.05 -17.99 10.36
C PRO A 77 4.58 -19.42 10.19
N HIS A 78 5.83 -19.64 10.59
CA HIS A 78 6.48 -20.95 10.50
C HIS A 78 5.87 -21.97 11.48
N HIS A 79 5.27 -21.49 12.57
CA HIS A 79 4.45 -22.25 13.49
C HIS A 79 3.04 -21.66 13.56
N PRO A 80 1.98 -22.49 13.65
CA PRO A 80 0.61 -22.00 13.71
C PRO A 80 0.39 -21.20 15.00
N THR A 81 0.36 -19.88 14.86
CA THR A 81 0.05 -18.93 15.93
C THR A 81 -1.44 -18.58 15.91
N ALA A 82 -2.05 -18.28 17.07
CA ALA A 82 -3.47 -17.92 17.16
C ALA A 82 -3.88 -16.71 16.29
N ALA A 83 -2.92 -15.82 15.99
CA ALA A 83 -3.08 -14.67 15.09
C ALA A 83 -3.25 -15.04 13.61
N ASP A 84 -3.03 -16.30 13.23
CA ASP A 84 -3.11 -16.75 11.84
C ASP A 84 -4.54 -17.13 11.42
N LYS A 85 -5.48 -17.15 12.39
CA LYS A 85 -6.90 -17.37 12.12
C LYS A 85 -7.45 -16.28 11.19
N PRO A 86 -8.29 -16.63 10.21
CA PRO A 86 -8.83 -15.68 9.24
C PRO A 86 -9.60 -14.53 9.91
N LEU A 87 -10.23 -14.77 11.06
CA LEU A 87 -10.93 -13.76 11.83
C LEU A 87 -9.99 -12.65 12.35
N PHE A 88 -8.79 -12.98 12.84
CA PHE A 88 -7.83 -11.98 13.32
C PHE A 88 -7.26 -11.15 12.16
N LYS A 89 -7.03 -11.76 10.99
CA LYS A 89 -6.64 -11.03 9.78
C LYS A 89 -7.72 -10.06 9.33
N PHE A 90 -8.99 -10.49 9.36
CA PHE A 90 -10.12 -9.62 9.07
C PHE A 90 -10.24 -8.47 10.08
N LEU A 91 -10.12 -8.77 11.38
CA LEU A 91 -10.17 -7.75 12.44
C LEU A 91 -9.05 -6.73 12.30
N ALA A 92 -7.84 -7.17 11.93
CA ALA A 92 -6.70 -6.27 11.70
C ALA A 92 -6.93 -5.35 10.50
N VAL A 93 -7.48 -5.86 9.40
CA VAL A 93 -7.87 -5.03 8.24
C VAL A 93 -8.98 -4.04 8.62
N LEU A 94 -10.00 -4.51 9.33
CA LEU A 94 -11.14 -3.69 9.77
C LEU A 94 -10.68 -2.57 10.71
N LEU A 95 -9.77 -2.86 11.64
CA LEU A 95 -9.17 -1.87 12.52
C LEU A 95 -8.35 -0.85 11.72
N GLY A 96 -7.55 -1.28 10.75
CA GLY A 96 -6.79 -0.39 9.88
C GLY A 96 -7.71 0.58 9.10
N VAL A 97 -8.81 0.06 8.54
CA VAL A 97 -9.83 0.88 7.86
C VAL A 97 -10.50 1.83 8.84
N ALA A 98 -10.86 1.38 10.04
CA ALA A 98 -11.49 2.22 11.05
C ALA A 98 -10.58 3.38 11.50
N VAL A 99 -9.28 3.11 11.72
CA VAL A 99 -8.30 4.15 12.06
C VAL A 99 -8.17 5.16 10.92
N MET A 100 -8.03 4.69 9.68
CA MET A 100 -7.96 5.61 8.52
C MET A 100 -9.25 6.41 8.36
N ALA A 101 -10.42 5.81 8.58
CA ALA A 101 -11.70 6.51 8.53
C ALA A 101 -11.79 7.60 9.61
N VAL A 102 -11.32 7.33 10.83
CA VAL A 102 -11.24 8.35 11.88
C VAL A 102 -10.29 9.47 11.50
N VAL A 103 -9.10 9.17 10.99
CA VAL A 103 -8.13 10.19 10.55
C VAL A 103 -8.74 11.09 9.46
N MET A 104 -9.47 10.51 8.51
CA MET A 104 -10.15 11.24 7.43
C MET A 104 -11.31 12.13 7.89
N ILE A 105 -11.77 12.03 9.14
CA ILE A 105 -12.77 12.97 9.69
C ILE A 105 -12.13 14.33 10.02
N TRP A 106 -10.82 14.35 10.27
CA TRP A 106 -10.07 15.54 10.67
C TRP A 106 -9.31 16.20 9.51
N ASP A 107 -9.43 15.64 8.30
CA ASP A 107 -8.98 16.24 7.03
C ASP A 107 -10.12 17.08 6.44
#